data_AF-S4PER3-F1
#
_entry.id   AF-S4PER3-F1
#
_cell.length_a   1.000
_cell.length_b   1.000
_cell.length_c   1.000
_cell.angle_alpha   90.00
_cell.angle_beta   90.00
_cell.angle_gamma   90.00
#
_symmetry.space_group_name_H-M   'P 1'
#
loop_
_entity.id
_entity.type
_entity.pdbx_description
1 polymer ?
#
loop_
_entity_poly.entity_id
_entity_poly.type
_entity_poly.pdbx_seq_one_letter_code
_entity_poly.pdbx_strand_id
1 'polypeptide(L)'
;GQRRLRVLNLALAVAHQLADVYRATELDTCINFLTKQAVWALREATPRQVREGLTSRCAKSLAAYRRHCASPSSVGQLVLPESMKLLPLYTSCVLRSDAIAGGQDITCDDRSCAMYRALTADVSLSLVYTYPRLLPLDGLPSAPP
;
A
#
# COMPACT_ATOMS: atom_id res chain seq x y z
N GLY A 1 27.26 -27.56 8.37
CA GLY A 1 26.40 -26.93 7.36
C GLY A 1 25.56 -28.00 6.70
N GLN A 2 24.24 -27.92 6.82
CA GLN A 2 23.33 -28.86 6.16
C GLN A 2 22.84 -28.23 4.85
N ARG A 3 22.95 -28.96 3.74
CA ARG A 3 22.33 -28.55 2.48
C ARG A 3 20.82 -28.71 2.61
N ARG A 4 20.07 -27.63 2.47
CA ARG A 4 18.61 -27.60 2.53
C ARG A 4 18.05 -26.95 1.28
N LEU A 5 16.87 -27.40 0.86
CA LEU A 5 16.10 -26.81 -0.24
C LEU A 5 14.78 -26.28 0.30
N ARG A 6 14.39 -25.07 -0.12
CA ARG A 6 13.08 -24.49 0.15
C ARG A 6 12.34 -24.36 -1.18
N VAL A 7 11.17 -24.97 -1.28
CA VAL A 7 10.30 -24.93 -2.46
C VAL A 7 8.99 -24.25 -2.06
N LEU A 8 8.54 -23.28 -2.86
CA LEU A 8 7.28 -22.58 -2.68
C LEU A 8 6.47 -22.74 -3.98
N ASN A 9 5.31 -23.38 -3.89
CA ASN A 9 4.41 -23.58 -5.02
C ASN A 9 3.15 -22.73 -4.80
N LEU A 10 2.76 -21.94 -5.81
CA LEU A 10 1.57 -21.10 -5.80
C LEU A 10 0.82 -21.28 -7.12
N ALA A 11 -0.48 -21.57 -7.04
CA ALA A 11 -1.38 -21.61 -8.18
C ALA A 11 -2.42 -20.50 -8.04
N LEU A 12 -2.60 -19.70 -9.10
CA LEU A 12 -3.55 -18.58 -9.13
C LEU A 12 -4.59 -18.82 -10.22
N ALA A 13 -5.82 -18.39 -9.97
CA ALA A 13 -6.90 -18.48 -10.95
C ALA A 13 -6.69 -17.46 -12.09
N VAL A 14 -7.07 -17.85 -13.31
CA VAL A 14 -7.07 -16.95 -14.46
C VAL A 14 -8.39 -16.17 -14.47
N ALA A 15 -8.30 -14.84 -14.53
CA ALA A 15 -9.46 -13.97 -14.65
C ALA A 15 -9.77 -13.71 -16.14
N HIS A 16 -11.04 -13.84 -16.53
CA HIS A 16 -11.52 -13.53 -17.88
C HIS A 16 -12.23 -12.18 -17.96
N GLN A 17 -12.65 -11.63 -16.81
CA GLN A 17 -13.25 -10.31 -16.69
C GLN A 17 -12.45 -9.45 -15.72
N LEU A 18 -12.39 -8.15 -15.97
CA LEU A 18 -11.66 -7.22 -15.11
C LEU A 18 -12.27 -7.13 -13.70
N ALA A 19 -13.59 -7.34 -13.58
CA ALA A 19 -14.28 -7.38 -12.29
C ALA A 19 -13.73 -8.49 -11.37
N ASP A 20 -13.34 -9.64 -11.92
CA ASP A 20 -12.77 -10.75 -11.16
C ASP A 20 -11.39 -10.39 -10.62
N VAL A 21 -10.60 -9.65 -11.40
CA VAL A 21 -9.28 -9.14 -10.96
C VAL A 21 -9.43 -8.21 -9.77
N TYR A 22 -10.33 -7.22 -9.85
CA TYR A 22 -10.57 -6.32 -8.72
C TYR A 22 -11.06 -7.09 -7.50
N ARG A 23 -11.97 -8.06 -7.66
CA ARG A 23 -12.48 -8.85 -6.54
C ARG A 23 -11.40 -9.69 -5.85
N ALA A 24 -10.47 -10.26 -6.61
CA ALA A 24 -9.40 -11.10 -6.09
C ALA A 24 -8.17 -10.32 -5.59
N THR A 25 -8.17 -8.98 -5.71
CA THR A 25 -7.02 -8.16 -5.33
C THR A 25 -6.87 -8.09 -3.80
N GLU A 26 -5.67 -8.38 -3.31
CA GLU A 26 -5.32 -8.20 -1.91
C GLU A 26 -4.63 -6.83 -1.71
N LEU A 27 -5.30 -5.94 -0.99
CA LEU A 27 -4.87 -4.54 -0.88
C LEU A 27 -3.52 -4.37 -0.17
N ASP A 28 -3.29 -5.11 0.91
CA ASP A 28 -2.11 -4.93 1.75
C ASP A 28 -0.84 -5.30 0.97
N THR A 29 -0.86 -6.44 0.27
CA THR A 29 0.21 -6.81 -0.69
C THR A 29 0.38 -5.77 -1.80
N CYS A 30 -0.69 -5.22 -2.36
CA CYS A 30 -0.58 -4.15 -3.37
C CYS A 30 0.13 -2.92 -2.81
N ILE A 31 -0.19 -2.49 -1.59
CA ILE A 31 0.47 -1.35 -0.95
C ILE A 31 1.94 -1.66 -0.62
N ASN A 32 2.24 -2.86 -0.13
CA ASN A 32 3.62 -3.30 0.10
C ASN A 32 4.44 -3.20 -1.21
N PHE A 33 3.90 -3.72 -2.31
CA PHE A 33 4.52 -3.67 -3.62
C PHE A 33 4.71 -2.22 -4.11
N LEU A 34 3.66 -1.39 -4.06
CA LEU A 34 3.71 0.00 -4.50
C LEU A 34 4.74 0.82 -3.70
N THR A 35 4.81 0.59 -2.40
CA THR A 35 5.78 1.25 -1.51
C THR A 35 7.21 0.88 -1.88
N LYS A 36 7.49 -0.42 -2.05
CA LYS A 36 8.83 -0.89 -2.45
C LYS A 36 9.24 -0.33 -3.81
N GLN A 37 8.32 -0.34 -4.78
CA GLN A 37 8.55 0.23 -6.10
C GLN A 37 8.82 1.73 -6.03
N ALA A 38 8.09 2.48 -5.19
CA ALA A 38 8.29 3.91 -5.01
C ALA A 38 9.65 4.22 -4.38
N VAL A 39 10.06 3.47 -3.36
CA VAL A 39 11.38 3.61 -2.73
C VAL A 39 12.49 3.31 -3.73
N TRP A 40 12.32 2.29 -4.58
CA TRP A 40 13.29 1.99 -5.64
C TRP A 40 13.39 3.13 -6.68
N ALA A 41 12.25 3.69 -7.08
CA ALA A 41 12.19 4.78 -8.06
C ALA A 41 12.87 6.06 -7.59
N LEU A 42 13.03 6.29 -6.28
CA LEU A 42 13.77 7.44 -5.74
C LEU A 42 15.25 7.47 -6.14
N ARG A 43 15.80 6.35 -6.62
CA ARG A 43 17.18 6.29 -7.14
C ARG A 43 17.35 6.95 -8.50
N GLU A 44 16.26 7.01 -9.28
CA GLU A 44 16.27 7.45 -10.68
C GLU A 44 15.41 8.70 -10.90
N ALA A 45 14.46 8.97 -10.02
CA ALA A 45 13.51 10.06 -10.13
C ALA A 45 13.45 10.90 -8.84
N THR A 46 13.01 12.16 -9.00
CA THR A 46 12.83 13.05 -7.85
C THR A 46 11.67 12.59 -6.96
N PRO A 47 11.68 12.89 -5.64
CA PRO A 47 10.57 12.57 -4.75
C PRO A 47 9.22 13.13 -5.22
N ARG A 48 9.23 14.29 -5.88
CA ARG A 48 8.03 14.88 -6.49
C ARG A 48 7.45 13.97 -7.59
N GLN A 49 8.28 13.54 -8.53
CA GLN A 49 7.86 12.65 -9.62
C GLN A 49 7.34 11.31 -9.09
N VAL A 50 7.99 10.73 -8.08
CA VAL A 50 7.54 9.48 -7.45
C VAL A 50 6.16 9.64 -6.81
N ARG A 51 5.92 10.73 -6.09
CA ARG A 51 4.62 11.02 -5.45
C ARG A 51 3.50 11.28 -6.47
N GLU A 52 3.78 12.04 -7.51
CA GLU A 52 2.84 12.27 -8.61
C GLU A 52 2.52 10.96 -9.34
N GLY A 53 3.53 10.10 -9.55
CA GLY A 53 3.36 8.77 -10.11
C GLY A 53 2.47 7.85 -9.29
N LEU A 54 2.66 7.80 -7.97
CA LEU A 54 1.80 7.02 -7.05
C LEU A 54 0.36 7.52 -7.07
N THR A 55 0.16 8.83 -6.98
CA THR A 55 -1.17 9.47 -7.05
C THR A 55 -1.87 9.14 -8.37
N SER A 56 -1.14 9.28 -9.49
CA SER A 56 -1.65 8.99 -10.83
C SER A 56 -2.05 7.51 -10.97
N ARG A 57 -1.25 6.58 -10.44
CA ARG A 57 -1.56 5.14 -10.46
C ARG A 57 -2.81 4.82 -9.66
N CYS A 58 -2.95 5.36 -8.45
CA CYS A 58 -4.15 5.19 -7.64
C CYS A 58 -5.40 5.70 -8.38
N ALA A 59 -5.33 6.90 -8.95
CA ALA A 59 -6.44 7.48 -9.71
C ALA A 59 -6.79 6.64 -10.95
N LYS A 60 -5.78 6.19 -11.70
CA LYS A 60 -5.97 5.34 -12.90
C LYS A 60 -6.61 4.00 -12.57
N SER A 61 -6.18 3.34 -11.48
CA SER A 61 -6.80 2.09 -11.03
C SER A 61 -8.28 2.27 -10.72
N LEU A 62 -8.65 3.31 -9.97
CA LEU A 62 -10.06 3.56 -9.62
C LEU A 62 -10.89 4.03 -10.81
N ALA A 63 -10.32 4.85 -11.69
CA ALA A 63 -10.97 5.26 -12.93
C ALA A 63 -11.23 4.07 -13.87
N ALA A 64 -10.30 3.11 -13.96
CA ALA A 64 -10.48 1.89 -14.72
C ALA A 64 -11.62 1.04 -14.15
N TYR A 65 -11.71 0.89 -12.82
CA TYR A 65 -12.84 0.21 -12.19
C TYR A 65 -14.18 0.88 -12.52
N ARG A 66 -14.26 2.21 -12.38
CA ARG A 66 -15.49 2.97 -12.70
C ARG A 66 -15.91 2.79 -14.17
N ARG A 67 -14.95 2.75 -15.09
CA ARG A 67 -15.22 2.66 -16.54
C ARG A 67 -15.66 1.26 -16.99
N HIS A 68 -15.13 0.21 -16.36
CA HIS A 68 -15.22 -1.15 -16.90
C HIS A 68 -15.99 -2.14 -16.02
N CYS A 69 -16.21 -1.82 -14.74
CA CYS A 69 -16.79 -2.76 -13.77
C CYS A 69 -17.98 -2.19 -12.98
N ALA A 70 -18.03 -0.87 -12.78
CA ALA A 70 -19.09 -0.24 -12.00
C ALA A 70 -20.38 -0.06 -12.80
N SER A 71 -21.53 -0.20 -12.14
CA SER A 71 -22.82 0.20 -12.69
C SER A 71 -22.87 1.73 -12.89
N PRO A 72 -23.70 2.22 -13.84
CA PRO A 72 -23.89 3.66 -14.04
C PRO A 72 -24.30 4.33 -12.72
N SER A 73 -23.57 5.38 -12.35
CA SER A 73 -23.76 6.15 -11.12
C SER A 73 -23.48 7.62 -11.40
N SER A 74 -23.92 8.51 -10.51
CA SER A 74 -23.72 9.95 -10.69
C SER A 74 -22.24 10.30 -10.86
N VAL A 75 -21.94 11.30 -11.69
CA VAL A 75 -20.56 11.75 -11.98
C VAL A 75 -19.87 12.31 -10.73
N GLY A 76 -20.64 12.82 -9.77
CA GLY A 76 -20.11 13.33 -8.50
C GLY A 76 -19.71 12.24 -7.48
N GLN A 77 -19.92 10.95 -7.79
CA GLN A 77 -19.63 9.86 -6.87
C GLN A 77 -18.30 9.17 -7.21
N LEU A 78 -17.42 9.06 -6.21
CA LEU A 78 -16.25 8.20 -6.29
C LEU A 78 -16.67 6.76 -5.98
N VAL A 79 -16.62 5.89 -6.99
CA VAL A 79 -17.00 4.47 -6.86
C VAL A 79 -15.74 3.64 -6.68
N LEU A 80 -15.69 2.85 -5.60
CA LEU A 80 -14.56 2.02 -5.22
C LEU A 80 -14.97 0.53 -5.22
N PRO A 81 -14.08 -0.39 -5.63
CA PRO A 81 -14.30 -1.82 -5.36
C PRO A 81 -14.09 -2.10 -3.87
N GLU A 82 -14.82 -3.08 -3.33
CA GLU A 82 -14.74 -3.46 -1.91
C GLU A 82 -13.31 -3.83 -1.48
N SER A 83 -12.60 -4.57 -2.33
CA SER A 83 -11.21 -4.99 -2.12
C SER A 83 -10.20 -3.84 -2.08
N MET A 84 -10.50 -2.69 -2.67
CA MET A 84 -9.58 -1.54 -2.72
C MET A 84 -10.17 -0.27 -2.10
N LYS A 85 -11.16 -0.39 -1.22
CA LYS A 85 -11.82 0.77 -0.59
C LYS A 85 -10.85 1.64 0.22
N LEU A 86 -9.79 1.05 0.78
CA LEU A 86 -8.75 1.77 1.53
C LEU A 86 -7.54 2.16 0.66
N LEU A 87 -7.54 1.89 -0.65
CA LEU A 87 -6.41 2.21 -1.53
C LEU A 87 -6.04 3.69 -1.52
N PRO A 88 -6.99 4.66 -1.62
CA PRO A 88 -6.64 6.08 -1.53
C PRO A 88 -6.04 6.46 -0.18
N LEU A 89 -6.57 5.89 0.91
CA LEU A 89 -6.10 6.14 2.27
C LEU A 89 -4.65 5.68 2.42
N TYR A 90 -4.36 4.42 2.11
CA TYR A 90 -3.02 3.85 2.22
C TYR A 90 -2.04 4.52 1.26
N THR A 91 -2.46 4.85 0.03
CA THR A 91 -1.62 5.62 -0.89
C THR A 91 -1.25 6.97 -0.27
N SER A 92 -2.21 7.67 0.34
CA SER A 92 -1.96 8.95 1.00
C SER A 92 -0.99 8.83 2.18
N CYS A 93 -1.05 7.72 2.94
CA CYS A 93 -0.08 7.42 3.99
C CYS A 93 1.33 7.19 3.43
N VAL A 94 1.47 6.36 2.38
CA VAL A 94 2.76 6.10 1.73
C VAL A 94 3.39 7.39 1.20
N LEU A 95 2.59 8.28 0.60
CA LEU A 95 3.06 9.59 0.12
C LEU A 95 3.63 10.48 1.23
N ARG A 96 3.17 10.30 2.47
CA ARG A 96 3.60 11.04 3.66
C ARG A 96 4.64 10.29 4.49
N SER A 97 4.97 9.06 4.13
CA SER A 97 5.97 8.26 4.84
C SER A 97 7.36 8.89 4.76
N ASP A 98 8.15 8.72 5.81
CA ASP A 98 9.53 9.20 5.92
C ASP A 98 10.42 8.71 4.77
N ALA A 99 10.18 7.48 4.30
CA ALA A 99 10.90 6.88 3.19
C ALA A 99 10.71 7.67 1.87
N ILE A 100 9.50 8.19 1.63
CA ILE A 100 9.14 8.86 0.37
C ILE A 100 9.21 10.38 0.48
N ALA A 101 8.55 10.95 1.50
CA ALA A 101 8.42 12.39 1.67
C ALA A 101 9.73 13.05 2.08
N GLY A 102 10.48 12.43 3.01
CA GLY A 102 11.74 12.95 3.54
C GLY A 102 11.60 14.38 4.09
N GLY A 103 10.86 14.54 5.20
CA GLY A 103 10.52 15.85 5.79
C GLY A 103 11.74 16.72 6.16
N GLN A 104 11.52 18.00 6.46
CA GLN A 104 12.63 18.91 6.80
C GLN A 104 13.38 18.50 8.08
N ASP A 105 12.69 17.79 8.98
CA ASP A 105 13.22 17.36 10.28
C ASP A 105 13.89 15.97 10.24
N ILE A 106 13.91 15.28 9.09
CA ILE A 106 14.51 13.94 9.00
C ILE A 106 15.97 14.00 8.55
N THR A 107 16.84 13.32 9.29
CA THR A 107 18.24 13.18 8.88
C THR A 107 18.37 12.25 7.67
N CYS A 108 19.52 12.32 6.99
CA CYS A 108 19.82 11.40 5.89
C CYS A 108 19.81 9.93 6.36
N ASP A 109 20.33 9.68 7.56
CA ASP A 109 20.42 8.33 8.14
C ASP A 109 19.04 7.80 8.53
N ASP A 110 18.20 8.62 9.15
CA ASP A 110 16.81 8.26 9.49
C ASP A 110 16.01 7.93 8.23
N ARG A 111 16.17 8.75 7.18
CA ARG A 111 15.51 8.50 5.90
C ARG A 111 16.00 7.21 5.25
N SER A 112 17.31 6.98 5.24
CA SER A 112 17.91 5.74 4.74
C SER A 112 17.41 4.52 5.50
N CYS A 113 17.30 4.63 6.83
CA CYS A 113 16.71 3.59 7.69
C CYS A 113 15.24 3.33 7.33
N ALA A 114 14.43 4.38 7.17
CA ALA A 114 13.03 4.27 6.78
C ALA A 114 12.87 3.60 5.41
N MET A 115 13.70 3.96 4.43
CA MET A 115 13.74 3.32 3.11
C MET A 115 14.09 1.84 3.24
N TYR A 116 15.12 1.49 4.02
CA TYR A 116 15.52 0.11 4.26
C TYR A 116 14.40 -0.72 4.91
N ARG A 117 13.72 -0.17 5.92
CA ARG A 117 12.58 -0.82 6.58
C ARG A 117 11.43 -1.06 5.61
N ALA A 118 11.09 -0.08 4.78
CA ALA A 118 10.04 -0.23 3.76
C ALA A 118 10.38 -1.34 2.74
N LEU A 119 11.66 -1.50 2.38
CA LEU A 119 12.11 -2.50 1.42
C LEU A 119 12.14 -3.92 1.98
N THR A 120 12.43 -4.06 3.26
CA THR A 120 12.58 -5.36 3.93
C THR A 120 11.31 -5.84 4.63
N ALA A 121 10.34 -4.95 4.88
CA ALA A 121 9.09 -5.31 5.53
C ALA A 121 8.28 -6.34 4.72
N ASP A 122 7.78 -7.36 5.43
CA ASP A 122 6.71 -8.21 4.95
C ASP A 122 5.39 -7.42 4.86
N VAL A 123 4.34 -8.08 4.35
CA VAL A 123 3.04 -7.42 4.12
C VAL A 123 2.45 -6.92 5.44
N SER A 124 2.42 -7.76 6.47
CA SER A 124 1.83 -7.44 7.78
C SER A 124 2.53 -6.27 8.47
N LEU A 125 3.86 -6.27 8.47
CA LEU A 125 4.67 -5.21 9.06
C LEU A 125 4.55 -3.91 8.27
N SER A 126 4.54 -3.99 6.94
CA SER A 126 4.40 -2.81 6.09
C SER A 126 3.06 -2.09 6.30
N LEU A 127 2.00 -2.85 6.60
CA LEU A 127 0.70 -2.29 6.92
C LEU A 127 0.73 -1.47 8.20
N VAL A 128 1.34 -2.01 9.27
CA VAL A 128 1.47 -1.31 10.56
C VAL A 128 2.31 -0.04 10.43
N TYR A 129 3.37 -0.06 9.61
CA TYR A 129 4.16 1.14 9.33
C TYR A 129 3.38 2.19 8.52
N THR A 130 2.54 1.74 7.60
CA THR A 130 1.75 2.63 6.73
C THR A 130 0.55 3.22 7.46
N TYR A 131 -0.10 2.43 8.31
CA TYR A 131 -1.31 2.82 9.04
C TYR A 131 -1.22 2.30 10.50
N PRO A 132 -0.61 3.09 11.40
CA PRO A 132 -0.42 2.70 12.79
C PRO A 132 -1.74 2.46 13.52
N ARG A 133 -1.74 1.49 14.44
CA ARG A 133 -2.91 1.17 15.27
C ARG A 133 -2.98 2.15 16.45
N LEU A 134 -4.07 2.92 16.52
CA LEU A 134 -4.38 3.77 17.66
C LEU A 134 -5.37 3.02 18.56
N LEU A 135 -4.98 2.77 19.81
CA LEU A 135 -5.81 2.05 20.78
C LEU A 135 -6.27 3.02 21.88
N PRO A 136 -7.59 3.15 22.13
CA PRO A 136 -8.10 3.92 23.27
C PRO A 136 -7.77 3.19 24.58
N LEU A 137 -7.15 3.89 25.54
CA LEU A 137 -6.75 3.33 26.84
C LEU A 137 -7.72 3.69 27.98
N ASP A 138 -8.61 4.65 27.74
CA ASP A 138 -9.61 5.17 28.67
C ASP A 138 -10.69 4.14 29.04
N GLY A 139 -11.00 3.21 28.13
CA GLY A 139 -12.01 2.16 28.34
C GLY A 139 -11.45 0.80 28.79
N LEU A 140 -10.19 0.73 29.23
CA LEU A 140 -9.60 -0.55 29.64
C LEU A 140 -10.32 -1.08 30.90
N PRO A 141 -10.82 -2.33 30.89
CA PRO A 141 -11.38 -2.93 32.08
C PRO A 141 -10.30 -2.97 33.17
N SER A 142 -10.65 -2.54 34.39
CA SER A 142 -9.75 -2.65 35.54
C SER A 142 -9.31 -4.10 35.69
N ALA A 143 -8.01 -4.34 35.92
CA ALA A 143 -7.46 -5.68 36.04
C ALA A 143 -8.33 -6.56 36.97
N PRO A 144 -8.63 -7.82 36.59
CA PRO A 144 -9.33 -8.72 37.48
C PRO A 144 -8.53 -8.90 38.79
N PRO A 145 -9.21 -9.09 39.94
CA PRO A 145 -8.57 -9.25 41.24
C PRO A 145 -7.65 -10.48 41.32
#